data_AF-A0A920JX60-F1
#
_entry.id   AF-A0A920JX60-F1
#
_cell.length_a   1.000
_cell.length_b   1.000
_cell.length_c   1.000
_cell.angle_alpha   90.00
_cell.angle_beta   90.00
_cell.angle_gamma   90.00
#
_symmetry.space_group_name_H-M   'P 1'
#
loop_
_entity.id
_entity.type
_entity.pdbx_description
1 polymer ?
#
loop_
_entity_poly.entity_id
_entity_poly.type
_entity_poly.pdbx_seq_one_letter_code
_entity_poly.pdbx_strand_id
1 'polypeptide(L)'
;MGANGGSLLVFSEHFPFDLAVQPLLKVFEIDTSIGQVIDRHNFEYNPGQIIFESASIEANHPIIDGKRSVKKLASYGGSALTGENYTNILKLSDKAENLEREWRGAIMGPIGSGNSQGLVGSYGRGKIAAFGDSNGFFAMQIETDHEHKLTVGMNDPSYDWKNFVLNTFDWLASD
;
A
#
# COMPACT_ATOMS: atom_id res chain seq x y z
N MET A 1 -21.93 -1.64 -19.67
CA MET A 1 -20.86 -0.97 -18.89
C MET A 1 -20.98 0.52 -19.17
N GLY A 2 -21.21 1.34 -18.13
CA GLY A 2 -21.52 2.77 -18.28
C GLY A 2 -20.40 3.56 -18.97
N ALA A 3 -20.75 4.67 -19.61
CA ALA A 3 -19.88 5.44 -20.50
C ALA A 3 -18.58 5.98 -19.87
N ASN A 4 -18.47 6.04 -18.53
CA ASN A 4 -17.42 6.79 -17.82
C ASN A 4 -16.27 5.94 -17.24
N GLY A 5 -16.15 4.66 -17.59
CA GLY A 5 -15.15 3.79 -16.93
C GLY A 5 -15.55 3.45 -15.49
N GLY A 6 -14.77 2.59 -14.82
CA GLY A 6 -14.99 2.20 -13.43
C GLY A 6 -13.75 2.43 -12.59
N SER A 7 -13.91 2.46 -11.27
CA SER A 7 -12.81 2.67 -10.32
C SER A 7 -12.52 1.39 -9.55
N LEU A 8 -11.24 1.07 -9.36
CA LEU A 8 -10.77 -0.09 -8.62
C LEU A 8 -9.83 0.34 -7.49
N LEU A 9 -10.11 -0.17 -6.29
CA LEU A 9 -9.19 -0.22 -5.17
C LEU A 9 -8.77 -1.68 -4.98
N VAL A 10 -7.48 -1.96 -4.96
CA VAL A 10 -6.94 -3.32 -4.81
C VAL A 10 -5.75 -3.34 -3.85
N PHE A 11 -5.66 -4.40 -3.06
CA PHE A 11 -4.56 -4.66 -2.13
C PHE A 11 -3.84 -5.92 -2.56
N SER A 12 -2.52 -5.86 -2.70
CA SER A 12 -1.72 -7.04 -3.04
C SER A 12 -1.34 -7.87 -1.83
N GLU A 13 -1.01 -7.21 -0.71
CA GLU A 13 -0.51 -7.86 0.51
C GLU A 13 0.75 -8.69 0.29
N HIS A 14 1.30 -9.25 1.35
CA HIS A 14 2.41 -10.21 1.29
C HIS A 14 1.89 -11.64 1.02
N PHE A 15 2.80 -12.59 0.84
CA PHE A 15 2.46 -14.01 0.66
C PHE A 15 1.50 -14.50 1.77
N PRO A 16 0.41 -15.23 1.41
CA PRO A 16 0.09 -15.80 0.09
C PRO A 16 -0.83 -14.95 -0.81
N PHE A 17 -1.21 -13.76 -0.38
CA PHE A 17 -2.21 -12.95 -1.07
C PHE A 17 -1.67 -12.29 -2.34
N ASP A 18 -0.41 -11.87 -2.34
CA ASP A 18 0.30 -11.35 -3.52
C ASP A 18 0.22 -12.32 -4.70
N LEU A 19 0.43 -13.61 -4.45
CA LEU A 19 0.39 -14.66 -5.46
C LEU A 19 -1.01 -14.83 -6.03
N ALA A 20 -2.03 -14.73 -5.17
CA ALA A 20 -3.42 -14.88 -5.58
C ALA A 20 -3.92 -13.69 -6.42
N VAL A 21 -3.48 -12.47 -6.09
CA VAL A 21 -3.94 -11.23 -6.75
C VAL A 21 -3.11 -10.87 -7.99
N GLN A 22 -1.89 -11.42 -8.13
CA GLN A 22 -0.98 -11.10 -9.23
C GLN A 22 -1.63 -11.20 -10.62
N PRO A 23 -2.41 -12.25 -10.96
CA PRO A 23 -3.04 -12.33 -12.28
C PRO A 23 -4.01 -11.16 -12.56
N LEU A 24 -4.69 -10.63 -11.53
CA LEU A 24 -5.55 -9.47 -11.66
C LEU A 24 -4.73 -8.19 -11.89
N LEU A 25 -3.66 -7.98 -11.11
CA LEU A 25 -2.81 -6.80 -11.25
C LEU A 25 -2.14 -6.73 -12.64
N LYS A 26 -1.75 -7.89 -13.20
CA LYS A 26 -1.19 -7.97 -14.56
C LYS A 26 -2.14 -7.51 -15.66
N VAL A 27 -3.46 -7.62 -15.46
CA VAL A 27 -4.45 -7.05 -16.40
C VAL A 27 -4.35 -5.53 -16.47
N PHE A 28 -3.92 -4.89 -15.38
CA PHE A 28 -3.73 -3.46 -15.26
C PHE A 28 -2.26 -3.05 -15.42
N GLU A 29 -1.40 -3.90 -15.97
CA GLU A 29 0.03 -3.59 -16.17
C GLU A 29 0.76 -3.23 -14.85
N ILE A 30 0.30 -3.78 -13.73
CA ILE A 30 0.93 -3.67 -12.43
C ILE A 30 1.50 -5.04 -12.05
N ASP A 31 2.78 -5.07 -11.72
CA ASP A 31 3.44 -6.23 -11.13
C ASP A 31 3.51 -6.08 -9.61
N THR A 32 3.35 -7.21 -8.91
CA THR A 32 3.59 -7.34 -7.46
C THR A 32 4.72 -8.33 -7.21
N SER A 33 5.60 -8.02 -6.26
CA SER A 33 6.54 -8.98 -5.72
C SER A 33 5.79 -10.08 -4.95
N ILE A 34 6.40 -11.28 -4.85
CA ILE A 34 5.94 -12.36 -3.97
C ILE A 34 6.91 -12.50 -2.80
N GLY A 35 6.40 -12.48 -1.57
CA GLY A 35 7.19 -12.51 -0.35
C GLY A 35 6.69 -11.48 0.66
N GLN A 36 7.62 -10.77 1.31
CA GLN A 36 7.33 -9.59 2.13
C GLN A 36 8.37 -8.51 1.88
N VAL A 37 7.90 -7.30 1.60
CA VAL A 37 8.80 -6.13 1.52
C VAL A 37 9.13 -5.60 2.91
N ILE A 38 10.39 -5.22 3.09
CA ILE A 38 10.90 -4.54 4.28
C ILE A 38 11.80 -3.37 3.87
N ASP A 39 12.01 -2.43 4.78
CA ASP A 39 13.02 -1.38 4.67
C ASP A 39 13.79 -1.27 5.99
N ARG A 40 15.12 -1.34 5.94
CA ARG A 40 16.00 -1.22 7.13
C ARG A 40 16.50 0.20 7.39
N HIS A 41 16.06 1.17 6.59
CA HIS A 41 16.46 2.57 6.66
C HIS A 41 15.27 3.48 6.94
N ASN A 42 14.09 3.15 6.41
CA ASN A 42 12.86 3.93 6.60
C ASN A 42 11.83 3.12 7.39
N PHE A 43 12.15 2.78 8.64
CA PHE A 43 11.25 2.05 9.53
C PHE A 43 11.19 2.67 10.93
N GLU A 44 10.18 2.28 11.71
CA GLU A 44 10.04 2.74 13.10
C GLU A 44 10.36 1.62 14.10
N TYR A 45 9.47 0.63 14.28
CA TYR A 45 9.69 -0.43 15.27
C TYR A 45 10.34 -1.69 14.69
N ASN A 46 9.98 -2.05 13.46
CA ASN A 46 10.53 -3.21 12.77
C ASN A 46 10.63 -2.95 11.27
N PRO A 47 11.53 -3.63 10.53
CA PRO A 47 11.73 -3.37 9.10
C PRO A 47 10.50 -3.58 8.21
N GLY A 48 9.50 -4.36 8.65
CA GLY A 48 8.23 -4.50 7.93
C GLY A 48 7.30 -3.29 8.09
N GLN A 49 7.53 -2.45 9.10
CA GLN A 49 6.79 -1.20 9.28
C GLN A 49 7.50 -0.06 8.56
N ILE A 50 7.22 0.09 7.27
CA ILE A 50 7.90 1.08 6.43
C ILE A 50 7.22 2.44 6.59
N ILE A 51 8.01 3.47 6.87
CA ILE A 51 7.54 4.85 7.06
C ILE A 51 7.59 5.62 5.75
N PHE A 52 6.48 6.25 5.41
CA PHE A 52 6.35 7.16 4.27
C PHE A 52 6.17 8.59 4.77
N GLU A 53 7.10 9.47 4.42
CA GLU A 53 7.06 10.90 4.72
C GLU A 53 7.96 11.68 3.75
N SER A 54 7.65 12.96 3.54
CA SER A 54 8.44 13.84 2.66
C SER A 54 8.64 13.25 1.26
N ALA A 55 9.86 12.86 0.89
CA ALA A 55 10.22 12.42 -0.46
C ALA A 55 9.61 11.05 -0.84
N SER A 56 9.22 10.22 0.13
CA SER A 56 8.59 8.92 -0.13
C SER A 56 7.07 9.00 -0.34
N ILE A 57 6.48 10.19 -0.23
CA ILE A 57 5.08 10.46 -0.56
C ILE A 57 5.03 11.39 -1.77
N GLU A 58 4.13 11.13 -2.72
CA GLU A 58 3.96 12.03 -3.87
C GLU A 58 3.07 13.24 -3.56
N ALA A 59 3.72 14.30 -3.08
CA ALA A 59 3.09 15.50 -2.52
C ALA A 59 2.04 16.14 -3.43
N ASN A 60 2.20 16.07 -4.75
CA ASN A 60 1.31 16.76 -5.69
C ASN A 60 0.06 15.96 -6.10
N HIS A 61 -0.16 14.76 -5.54
CA HIS A 61 -1.33 13.95 -5.87
C HIS A 61 -2.55 14.34 -5.01
N PRO A 62 -3.78 14.39 -5.54
CA PRO A 62 -4.99 14.71 -4.77
C PRO A 62 -5.26 13.79 -3.56
N ILE A 63 -4.67 12.59 -3.54
CA ILE A 63 -4.76 11.68 -2.40
C ILE A 63 -3.89 12.18 -1.22
N ILE A 64 -2.82 12.92 -1.48
CA ILE A 64 -1.88 13.45 -0.48
C ILE A 64 -2.22 14.88 -0.06
N ASP A 65 -2.38 15.78 -1.03
CA ASP A 65 -2.58 17.22 -0.82
C ASP A 65 -3.96 17.69 -1.31
N GLY A 66 -4.95 16.81 -1.21
CA GLY A 66 -6.34 17.13 -1.55
C GLY A 66 -7.07 17.84 -0.41
N LYS A 67 -8.32 17.42 -0.17
CA LYS A 67 -9.18 18.02 0.87
C LYS A 67 -8.60 17.91 2.28
N ARG A 68 -7.73 16.93 2.52
CA ARG A 68 -7.14 16.61 3.82
C ARG A 68 -5.65 16.35 3.62
N SER A 69 -4.80 16.99 4.40
CA SER A 69 -3.34 16.83 4.27
C SER A 69 -2.90 15.45 4.79
N VAL A 70 -2.01 14.80 4.05
CA VAL A 70 -1.30 13.58 4.44
C VAL A 70 0.19 13.88 4.43
N LYS A 71 0.85 13.70 5.57
CA LYS A 71 2.27 13.99 5.76
C LYS A 71 3.08 12.78 6.18
N LYS A 72 2.46 11.86 6.93
CA LYS A 72 3.12 10.66 7.44
C LYS A 72 2.19 9.45 7.38
N LEU A 73 2.70 8.34 6.85
CA LEU A 73 2.03 7.05 6.83
C LEU A 73 3.01 5.94 7.24
N ALA A 74 2.48 4.80 7.63
CA ALA A 74 3.25 3.58 7.87
C ALA A 74 2.51 2.38 7.30
N SER A 75 3.20 1.55 6.51
CA SER A 75 2.72 0.21 6.18
C SER A 75 3.11 -0.78 7.26
N TYR A 76 2.61 -2.01 7.17
CA TYR A 76 2.83 -3.06 8.18
C TYR A 76 3.24 -4.40 7.52
N GLY A 77 4.02 -4.29 6.44
CA GLY A 77 4.51 -5.38 5.62
C GLY A 77 4.03 -5.22 4.19
N GLY A 78 3.42 -6.27 3.65
CA GLY A 78 2.86 -6.27 2.31
C GLY A 78 3.87 -6.66 1.24
N SER A 79 3.53 -6.37 -0.02
CA SER A 79 4.41 -6.55 -1.17
C SER A 79 4.88 -5.21 -1.77
N ALA A 80 5.85 -5.31 -2.67
CA ALA A 80 6.29 -4.20 -3.51
C ALA A 80 5.58 -4.25 -4.87
N LEU A 81 5.25 -3.08 -5.42
CA LEU A 81 4.57 -2.89 -6.69
C LEU A 81 5.49 -2.19 -7.71
N THR A 82 5.29 -2.53 -8.99
CA THR A 82 5.87 -1.84 -10.14
C THR A 82 4.80 -1.60 -11.19
N GLY A 83 4.77 -0.40 -11.78
CA GLY A 83 3.86 -0.06 -12.88
C GLY A 83 4.29 1.26 -13.52
N GLU A 84 4.86 1.20 -14.72
CA GLU A 84 5.50 2.34 -15.39
C GLU A 84 4.51 3.48 -15.72
N ASN A 85 3.25 3.13 -15.94
CA ASN A 85 2.17 4.08 -16.29
C ASN A 85 1.45 4.69 -15.09
N TYR A 86 1.91 4.40 -13.87
CA TYR A 86 1.24 4.79 -12.63
C TYR A 86 2.07 5.78 -11.80
N THR A 87 1.39 6.68 -11.11
CA THR A 87 2.02 7.55 -10.12
C THR A 87 2.35 6.73 -8.88
N ASN A 88 3.62 6.73 -8.53
CA ASN A 88 4.10 6.12 -7.29
C ASN A 88 3.84 7.06 -6.11
N ILE A 89 2.73 6.80 -5.40
CA ILE A 89 2.25 7.64 -4.30
C ILE A 89 2.87 7.28 -2.95
N LEU A 90 3.30 6.02 -2.77
CA LEU A 90 4.06 5.54 -1.61
C LEU A 90 5.34 4.87 -2.10
N LYS A 91 6.41 5.67 -2.23
CA LYS A 91 7.68 5.23 -2.84
C LYS A 91 8.50 4.43 -1.84
N LEU A 92 8.89 3.23 -2.24
CA LEU A 92 9.91 2.46 -1.54
C LEU A 92 11.28 3.07 -1.79
N SER A 93 12.19 2.93 -0.83
CA SER A 93 13.59 3.31 -1.06
C SER A 93 14.28 2.34 -2.01
N ASP A 94 15.40 2.77 -2.57
CA ASP A 94 16.31 1.91 -3.35
C ASP A 94 16.97 0.82 -2.51
N LYS A 95 16.79 0.85 -1.19
CA LYS A 95 17.28 -0.13 -0.21
C LYS A 95 16.19 -1.05 0.34
N ALA A 96 14.96 -0.94 -0.17
CA ALA A 96 13.89 -1.86 0.21
C ALA A 96 14.24 -3.28 -0.27
N GLU A 97 13.99 -4.26 0.58
CA GLU A 97 14.30 -5.67 0.32
C GLU A 97 12.99 -6.45 0.26
N ASN A 98 12.89 -7.37 -0.70
CA ASN A 98 11.85 -8.40 -0.67
C ASN A 98 12.44 -9.65 -0.03
N LEU A 99 11.74 -10.22 0.96
CA LEU A 99 12.15 -11.40 1.69
C LEU A 99 11.21 -12.58 1.44
N GLU A 100 11.74 -13.78 1.64
CA GLU A 100 10.93 -14.99 1.75
C GLU A 100 9.99 -14.89 2.95
N ARG A 101 8.77 -15.45 2.82
CA ARG A 101 7.78 -15.48 3.88
C ARG A 101 7.18 -16.86 4.06
N GLU A 102 7.04 -17.25 5.32
CA GLU A 102 6.31 -18.44 5.74
C GLU A 102 4.84 -18.11 6.06
N TRP A 103 3.93 -18.98 5.63
CA TRP A 103 2.53 -18.94 5.98
C TRP A 103 1.97 -20.37 6.09
N ARG A 104 1.64 -20.79 7.31
CA ARG A 104 1.03 -22.11 7.62
C ARG A 104 1.82 -23.30 7.09
N GLY A 105 3.15 -23.24 7.18
CA GLY A 105 4.08 -24.27 6.73
C GLY A 105 4.45 -24.19 5.25
N ALA A 106 3.85 -23.28 4.48
CA ALA A 106 4.27 -22.97 3.11
C ALA A 106 5.23 -21.78 3.12
N ILE A 107 6.29 -21.87 2.34
CA ILE A 107 7.32 -20.84 2.23
C ILE A 107 7.42 -20.41 0.77
N MET A 108 7.47 -19.10 0.51
CA MET A 108 7.57 -18.55 -0.83
C MET A 108 8.27 -17.18 -0.84
N GLY A 109 8.80 -16.80 -2.00
CA GLY A 109 9.57 -15.57 -2.17
C GLY A 109 11.05 -15.75 -1.83
N PRO A 110 11.88 -14.71 -2.01
CA PRO A 110 11.54 -13.49 -2.70
C PRO A 110 11.47 -13.72 -4.22
N ILE A 111 10.34 -13.37 -4.85
CA ILE A 111 10.20 -13.37 -6.31
C ILE A 111 9.83 -11.95 -6.74
N GLY A 112 10.64 -11.39 -7.64
CA GLY A 112 10.47 -10.01 -8.09
C GLY A 112 10.75 -8.98 -6.99
N SER A 113 10.55 -7.72 -7.35
CA SER A 113 10.73 -6.54 -6.51
C SER A 113 9.84 -5.42 -7.05
N GLY A 114 9.87 -4.26 -6.40
CA GLY A 114 9.21 -3.06 -6.88
C GLY A 114 9.71 -1.82 -6.17
N ASN A 115 9.29 -0.66 -6.67
CA ASN A 115 9.70 0.65 -6.18
C ASN A 115 8.57 1.37 -5.42
N SER A 116 7.43 0.71 -5.20
CA SER A 116 6.24 1.31 -4.62
C SER A 116 5.50 0.38 -3.65
N GLN A 117 4.81 0.94 -2.66
CA GLN A 117 3.68 0.28 -1.96
C GLN A 117 2.34 0.93 -2.27
N GLY A 118 2.29 1.88 -3.20
CA GLY A 118 1.08 2.58 -3.58
C GLY A 118 1.22 3.14 -4.99
N LEU A 119 0.46 2.58 -5.92
CA LEU A 119 0.35 3.02 -7.31
C LEU A 119 -1.05 3.54 -7.57
N VAL A 120 -1.14 4.74 -8.14
CA VAL A 120 -2.42 5.37 -8.50
C VAL A 120 -2.36 5.92 -9.91
N GLY A 121 -3.42 5.74 -10.69
CA GLY A 121 -3.43 6.16 -12.08
C GLY A 121 -4.69 5.76 -12.83
N SER A 122 -4.64 5.81 -14.16
CA SER A 122 -5.77 5.45 -15.01
C SER A 122 -5.49 4.22 -15.83
N TYR A 123 -6.52 3.41 -16.10
CA TYR A 123 -6.48 2.33 -17.07
C TYR A 123 -7.68 2.45 -18.02
N GLY A 124 -7.41 2.75 -19.28
CA GLY A 124 -8.45 3.22 -20.21
C GLY A 124 -9.12 4.49 -19.69
N ARG A 125 -10.44 4.43 -19.44
CA ARG A 125 -11.21 5.54 -18.83
C ARG A 125 -11.42 5.38 -17.31
N GLY A 126 -10.93 4.31 -16.71
CA GLY A 126 -11.11 4.02 -15.28
C GLY A 126 -9.94 4.48 -14.42
N LYS A 127 -10.15 4.56 -13.11
CA LYS A 127 -9.13 4.90 -12.10
C LYS A 127 -8.73 3.66 -11.31
N ILE A 128 -7.44 3.48 -11.06
CA ILE A 128 -6.89 2.37 -10.28
C ILE A 128 -6.09 2.94 -9.11
N ALA A 129 -6.35 2.42 -7.91
CA ALA A 129 -5.48 2.57 -6.75
C ALA A 129 -5.08 1.17 -6.27
N ALA A 130 -3.79 0.85 -6.35
CA ALA A 130 -3.21 -0.42 -5.95
C ALA A 130 -2.24 -0.21 -4.79
N PHE A 131 -2.40 -0.96 -3.71
CA PHE A 131 -1.58 -0.83 -2.51
C PHE A 131 -0.94 -2.16 -2.09
N GLY A 132 0.32 -2.08 -1.67
CA GLY A 132 1.14 -3.20 -1.21
C GLY A 132 0.65 -3.81 0.11
N ASP A 133 -0.05 -3.00 0.92
CA ASP A 133 -0.51 -3.30 2.28
C ASP A 133 -1.88 -2.63 2.49
N SER A 134 -2.77 -3.33 3.19
CA SER A 134 -4.13 -2.92 3.49
C SER A 134 -4.33 -2.54 4.95
N ASN A 135 -3.37 -2.83 5.84
CA ASN A 135 -3.50 -2.60 7.28
C ASN A 135 -3.78 -1.12 7.60
N GLY A 136 -3.19 -0.21 6.82
CA GLY A 136 -3.48 1.22 6.87
C GLY A 136 -4.95 1.61 6.63
N PHE A 137 -5.67 0.84 5.81
CA PHE A 137 -7.07 1.06 5.44
C PHE A 137 -8.08 0.52 6.47
N PHE A 138 -7.61 -0.20 7.49
CA PHE A 138 -8.47 -0.73 8.55
C PHE A 138 -8.36 0.09 9.83
N ALA A 139 -9.40 0.02 10.66
CA ALA A 139 -9.46 0.66 11.97
C ALA A 139 -9.25 -0.39 13.06
N MET A 140 -8.06 -0.99 13.11
CA MET A 140 -7.80 -2.13 13.99
C MET A 140 -7.49 -1.67 15.42
N GLN A 141 -8.10 -2.34 16.39
CA GLN A 141 -7.72 -2.31 17.80
C GLN A 141 -7.45 -3.74 18.23
N ILE A 142 -6.21 -4.02 18.61
CA ILE A 142 -5.78 -5.31 19.10
C ILE A 142 -5.58 -5.14 20.61
N GLU A 143 -6.41 -5.83 21.38
CA GLU A 143 -6.14 -5.99 22.82
C GLU A 143 -4.92 -6.89 22.96
N THR A 144 -3.81 -6.29 23.36
CA THR A 144 -2.68 -7.02 23.91
C THR A 144 -2.89 -7.12 25.43
N ASP A 145 -2.21 -8.05 26.11
CA ASP A 145 -2.43 -8.40 27.52
C ASP A 145 -2.85 -7.21 28.39
N HIS A 146 -4.02 -7.37 29.04
CA HIS A 146 -4.80 -6.55 30.01
C HIS A 146 -4.63 -5.01 30.15
N GLU A 147 -3.54 -4.38 29.73
CA GLU A 147 -3.26 -2.95 29.87
C GLU A 147 -2.78 -2.27 28.57
N HIS A 148 -2.46 -3.02 27.52
CA HIS A 148 -1.94 -2.45 26.27
C HIS A 148 -2.90 -2.67 25.09
N LYS A 149 -3.26 -1.59 24.39
CA LYS A 149 -4.02 -1.65 23.14
C LYS A 149 -3.11 -1.25 21.98
N LEU A 150 -2.80 -2.20 21.11
CA LEU A 150 -2.14 -1.89 19.85
C LEU A 150 -3.19 -1.36 18.87
N THR A 151 -2.91 -0.18 18.30
CA THR A 151 -3.79 0.47 17.32
C THR A 151 -3.06 0.53 16.00
N VAL A 152 -3.72 0.12 14.91
CA VAL A 152 -3.13 0.06 13.57
C VAL A 152 -4.09 0.70 12.57
N GLY A 153 -3.52 1.40 11.57
CA GLY A 153 -4.27 2.03 10.48
C GLY A 153 -5.05 3.26 10.91
N MET A 154 -6.30 3.41 10.47
CA MET A 154 -7.10 4.63 10.62
C MET A 154 -7.34 5.11 12.06
N ASN A 155 -7.13 4.24 13.05
CA ASN A 155 -7.25 4.59 14.46
C ASN A 155 -5.94 5.06 15.09
N ASP A 156 -4.80 4.86 14.43
CA ASP A 156 -3.49 5.26 14.95
C ASP A 156 -3.28 6.77 14.70
N PRO A 157 -3.26 7.61 15.76
CA PRO A 157 -3.11 9.05 15.60
C PRO A 157 -1.70 9.48 15.15
N SER A 158 -0.75 8.55 15.11
CA SER A 158 0.64 8.81 14.69
C SER A 158 0.78 8.95 13.17
N TYR A 159 -0.24 8.52 12.41
CA TYR A 159 -0.24 8.51 10.96
C TYR A 159 -1.54 9.08 10.38
N ASP A 160 -1.45 9.66 9.19
CA ASP A 160 -2.56 10.33 8.50
C ASP A 160 -3.47 9.36 7.73
N TRP A 161 -3.56 8.09 8.16
CA TRP A 161 -4.29 7.03 7.45
C TRP A 161 -5.75 7.39 7.21
N LYS A 162 -6.44 7.97 8.19
CA LYS A 162 -7.83 8.44 8.02
C LYS A 162 -7.97 9.45 6.87
N ASN A 163 -7.03 10.38 6.75
CA ASN A 163 -7.04 11.38 5.68
C ASN A 163 -6.74 10.73 4.34
N PHE A 164 -5.72 9.87 4.28
CA PHE A 164 -5.31 9.16 3.08
C PHE A 164 -6.44 8.28 2.52
N VAL A 165 -7.12 7.52 3.38
CA VAL A 165 -8.26 6.66 2.99
C VAL A 165 -9.40 7.51 2.44
N LEU A 166 -9.81 8.58 3.14
CA LEU A 166 -10.89 9.45 2.67
C LEU A 166 -10.55 10.13 1.34
N ASN A 167 -9.31 10.59 1.17
CA ASN A 167 -8.87 11.20 -0.08
C ASN A 167 -8.80 10.17 -1.23
N THR A 168 -8.41 8.92 -0.94
CA THR A 168 -8.43 7.82 -1.92
C THR A 168 -9.84 7.58 -2.43
N PHE A 169 -10.82 7.50 -1.55
CA PHE A 169 -12.23 7.34 -1.95
C PHE A 169 -12.77 8.58 -2.68
N ASP A 170 -12.45 9.80 -2.21
CA ASP A 170 -12.81 11.04 -2.90
C ASP A 170 -12.26 11.07 -4.35
N TRP A 171 -11.03 10.59 -4.55
CA TRP A 171 -10.39 10.56 -5.87
C TRP A 171 -10.95 9.45 -6.77
N LEU A 172 -11.22 8.26 -6.23
CA LEU A 172 -11.82 7.15 -6.98
C LEU A 172 -13.27 7.44 -7.37
N ALA A 173 -14.00 8.22 -6.57
CA ALA A 173 -15.41 8.55 -6.82
C ALA A 173 -15.61 9.83 -7.65
N SER A 174 -14.54 10.59 -7.94
CA SER A 174 -14.66 11.77 -8.80
C SER A 174 -14.80 11.40 -10.27
N ASP A 175 -15.45 12.27 -11.04
CA ASP A 175 -15.53 12.18 -12.49
C ASP A 175 -14.20 12.55 -13.19
#